data_AF-A0AAE1XFC4-F1
#
_entry.id   AF-A0AAE1XFC4-F1
#
_cell.length_a   1.000
_cell.length_b   1.000
_cell.length_c   1.000
_cell.angle_alpha   90.00
_cell.angle_beta   90.00
_cell.angle_gamma   90.00
#
_symmetry.space_group_name_H-M   'P 1'
#
loop_
_entity.id
_entity.type
_entity.pdbx_description
1 polymer ?
#
loop_
_entity_poly.entity_id
_entity_poly.type
_entity_poly.pdbx_seq_one_letter_code
_entity_poly.pdbx_strand_id
1 'polypeptide(L)'
;MALSSTLNNDYKLSIAAVQTVVPTNPTDPRQSFRLTVPQNLSSTGILQRRFHVLFCYNKTRDEDSGWLLAGRIKESLGRALQEQPLLAGRLRRCGDSGGDLEIVSNDSGVRLVEASVEHKLADFLELRDKDDAGAELVFWEDFTEDNPQFSPLFYVQVTNFTCGGYSIGITCSLLLVDPFLLSNFLKRWADLHNTMFSRTDLPEFPTFYLPKLGKSAGSSAGLQMGSNEQKLPQSVIFKLPKKFPELDDKNLAALCIKEAEREVATKMASNFCIFVKAPMGTLR
;
A
#
# COMPACT_ATOMS: atom_id res chain seq x y z
N MET A 1 -30.49 7.98 21.66
CA MET A 1 -29.36 8.74 22.25
C MET A 1 -28.14 8.40 21.43
N ALA A 2 -27.85 9.20 20.42
CA ALA A 2 -26.72 9.00 19.52
C ALA A 2 -25.48 9.60 20.20
N LEU A 3 -24.50 8.76 20.52
CA LEU A 3 -23.17 9.24 20.90
C LEU A 3 -22.40 9.45 19.60
N SER A 4 -22.35 10.70 19.14
CA SER A 4 -21.35 11.11 18.17
C SER A 4 -19.98 11.00 18.83
N SER A 5 -19.14 10.09 18.37
CA SER A 5 -17.71 10.14 18.67
C SER A 5 -17.10 11.35 17.94
N THR A 6 -17.05 12.48 18.65
CA THR A 6 -16.19 13.61 18.28
C THR A 6 -14.74 13.18 18.44
N LEU A 7 -14.15 12.62 17.38
CA LEU A 7 -12.71 12.58 17.22
C LEU A 7 -12.29 13.91 16.58
N ASN A 8 -11.48 14.65 17.32
CA ASN A 8 -10.92 15.94 16.91
C ASN A 8 -9.82 15.68 15.86
N ASN A 9 -10.20 15.34 14.62
CA ASN A 9 -9.26 15.21 13.50
C ASN A 9 -8.90 16.61 12.99
N ASP A 10 -7.86 17.22 13.56
CA ASP A 10 -7.32 18.49 13.05
C ASP A 10 -6.61 18.32 11.68
N TYR A 11 -6.45 17.09 11.17
CA TYR A 11 -5.91 16.82 9.84
C TYR A 11 -6.98 16.28 8.89
N LYS A 12 -7.20 16.99 7.79
CA LYS A 12 -8.16 16.65 6.75
C LYS A 12 -7.44 16.01 5.58
N LEU A 13 -7.54 14.69 5.46
CA LEU A 13 -7.18 13.98 4.23
C LEU A 13 -8.28 14.15 3.19
N SER A 14 -7.88 14.42 1.95
CA SER A 14 -8.77 14.60 0.80
C SER A 14 -8.31 13.71 -0.35
N ILE A 15 -9.20 12.87 -0.86
CA ILE A 15 -8.94 12.08 -2.07
C ILE A 15 -9.24 12.98 -3.27
N ALA A 16 -8.22 13.21 -4.09
CA ALA A 16 -8.29 14.04 -5.29
C ALA A 16 -8.65 13.21 -6.53
N ALA A 17 -8.13 11.99 -6.64
CA ALA A 17 -8.45 11.10 -7.75
C ALA A 17 -8.30 9.62 -7.37
N VAL A 18 -9.04 8.78 -8.08
CA VAL A 18 -8.97 7.32 -7.99
C VAL A 18 -8.88 6.79 -9.42
N GLN A 19 -7.83 6.03 -9.71
CA GLN A 19 -7.49 5.54 -11.03
C GLN A 19 -7.06 4.07 -10.98
N THR A 20 -7.00 3.43 -12.15
CA THR A 20 -6.48 2.07 -12.28
C THR A 20 -5.26 2.08 -13.19
N VAL A 21 -4.19 1.42 -12.76
CA VAL A 21 -2.95 1.25 -13.53
C VAL A 21 -2.85 -0.19 -14.00
N VAL A 22 -2.87 -0.37 -15.31
CA VAL A 22 -2.77 -1.68 -15.97
C VAL A 22 -1.35 -1.89 -16.53
N PRO A 23 -0.95 -3.12 -16.85
CA PRO A 23 0.30 -3.36 -17.57
C PRO A 23 0.32 -2.58 -18.90
N THR A 24 1.49 -2.07 -19.28
CA THR A 24 1.60 -1.21 -20.48
C THR A 24 1.34 -1.98 -21.80
N ASN A 25 1.46 -3.31 -21.79
CA ASN A 25 1.16 -4.19 -22.91
C ASN A 25 0.18 -5.26 -22.42
N PRO A 26 -0.72 -5.76 -23.28
CA PRO A 26 -1.59 -6.88 -22.93
C PRO A 26 -0.78 -8.09 -22.46
N THR A 27 -1.22 -8.71 -21.37
CA THR A 27 -0.57 -9.91 -20.84
C THR A 27 -0.95 -11.13 -21.67
N ASP A 28 0.03 -11.70 -22.36
CA ASP A 28 -0.09 -12.94 -23.13
C ASP A 28 1.19 -13.78 -23.03
N PRO A 29 1.13 -15.06 -22.59
CA PRO A 29 -0.06 -15.74 -22.06
C PRO A 29 -0.45 -15.22 -20.68
N ARG A 30 -1.76 -15.29 -20.36
CA ARG A 30 -2.24 -15.01 -19.01
C ARG A 30 -1.73 -16.05 -18.03
N GLN A 31 -1.25 -15.58 -16.88
CA GLN A 31 -0.80 -16.37 -15.76
C GLN A 31 -1.98 -16.59 -14.78
N SER A 32 -2.01 -17.76 -14.15
CA SER A 32 -2.97 -18.07 -13.11
C SER A 32 -2.30 -18.80 -11.95
N PHE A 33 -2.68 -18.44 -10.73
CA PHE A 33 -2.20 -19.06 -9.51
C PHE A 33 -3.39 -19.57 -8.69
N ARG A 34 -3.48 -20.89 -8.50
CA ARG A 34 -4.54 -21.50 -7.69
C ARG A 34 -4.22 -21.38 -6.20
N LEU A 35 -5.24 -21.02 -5.44
CA LEU A 35 -5.20 -20.89 -3.99
C LEU A 35 -5.92 -22.09 -3.37
N THR A 36 -5.18 -22.90 -2.61
CA THR A 36 -5.79 -23.93 -1.76
C THR A 36 -6.22 -23.29 -0.45
N VAL A 37 -7.49 -22.90 -0.35
CA VAL A 37 -8.05 -22.40 0.91
C VAL A 37 -8.65 -23.59 1.67
N PRO A 38 -8.24 -23.87 2.92
CA PRO A 38 -8.83 -24.95 3.69
C PRO A 38 -10.33 -24.70 3.87
N GLN A 39 -11.17 -25.72 3.66
CA GLN A 39 -12.65 -25.60 3.67
C GLN A 39 -13.23 -24.99 4.96
N ASN A 40 -12.50 -25.08 6.08
CA ASN A 40 -12.88 -24.49 7.38
C ASN A 40 -12.44 -23.01 7.57
N LEU A 41 -11.68 -22.45 6.62
CA LEU A 41 -11.30 -21.03 6.58
C LEU A 41 -12.18 -20.20 5.62
N SER A 42 -13.36 -20.72 5.28
CA SER A 42 -14.44 -20.01 4.58
C SER A 42 -15.02 -18.82 5.38
N SER A 43 -14.31 -18.34 6.41
CA SER A 43 -14.61 -17.12 7.13
C SER A 43 -13.79 -15.99 6.52
N THR A 44 -14.47 -15.07 5.84
CA THR A 44 -14.19 -13.64 5.59
C THR A 44 -12.77 -13.11 5.87
N GLY A 45 -12.20 -13.41 7.04
CA GLY A 45 -10.90 -12.96 7.50
C GLY A 45 -9.70 -13.28 6.60
N ILE A 46 -9.68 -14.40 5.84
CA ILE A 46 -8.49 -14.68 4.97
C ILE A 46 -8.42 -13.74 3.76
N LEU A 47 -9.56 -13.36 3.19
CA LEU A 47 -9.64 -12.45 2.04
C LEU A 47 -9.28 -11.01 2.43
N GLN A 48 -9.52 -10.64 3.70
CA GLN A 48 -9.22 -9.32 4.24
C GLN A 48 -7.76 -9.17 4.72
N ARG A 49 -6.96 -10.24 4.71
CA ARG A 49 -5.56 -10.19 5.12
C ARG A 49 -4.73 -9.41 4.09
N ARG A 50 -3.98 -8.43 4.58
CA ARG A 50 -3.20 -7.49 3.77
C ARG A 50 -1.94 -7.03 4.47
N PHE A 51 -0.97 -6.57 3.68
CA PHE A 51 0.19 -5.83 4.15
C PHE A 51 0.02 -4.36 3.83
N HIS A 52 0.50 -3.51 4.74
CA HIS A 52 0.65 -2.08 4.53
C HIS A 52 2.14 -1.73 4.51
N VAL A 53 2.56 -0.99 3.49
CA VAL A 53 3.90 -0.41 3.40
C VAL A 53 3.74 1.09 3.20
N LEU A 54 4.43 1.88 4.01
CA LEU A 54 4.37 3.33 3.93
C LEU A 54 5.78 3.88 3.75
N PHE A 55 5.99 4.61 2.67
CA PHE A 55 7.20 5.38 2.42
C PHE A 55 6.89 6.88 2.51
N CYS A 56 7.70 7.62 3.26
CA CYS A 56 7.57 9.06 3.42
C CYS A 56 8.83 9.75 2.89
N TYR A 57 8.64 10.78 2.07
CA TYR A 57 9.72 11.49 1.41
C TYR A 57 9.58 12.99 1.62
N ASN A 58 10.70 13.62 1.98
CA ASN A 58 10.81 15.06 1.97
C ASN A 58 10.91 15.57 0.53
N LYS A 59 10.48 16.82 0.32
CA LYS A 59 10.67 17.52 -0.94
C LYS A 59 12.16 17.58 -1.28
N THR A 60 12.53 17.13 -2.48
CA THR A 60 13.92 17.11 -2.94
C THR A 60 14.29 18.33 -3.78
N ARG A 61 13.40 18.77 -4.68
CA ARG A 61 13.59 19.94 -5.56
C ARG A 61 12.34 20.79 -5.56
N ASP A 62 12.48 22.08 -5.88
CA ASP A 62 11.35 22.99 -5.80
C ASP A 62 10.23 22.72 -6.82
N GLU A 63 10.61 22.14 -7.95
CA GLU A 63 9.74 21.72 -9.05
C GLU A 63 9.01 20.40 -8.77
N ASP A 64 9.44 19.65 -7.74
CA ASP A 64 8.79 18.40 -7.36
C ASP A 64 7.42 18.71 -6.75
N SER A 65 6.36 18.37 -7.48
CA SER A 65 5.01 18.26 -6.93
C SER A 65 4.63 16.79 -6.84
N GLY A 66 3.99 16.37 -5.76
CA GLY A 66 3.59 14.96 -5.69
C GLY A 66 2.46 14.59 -6.67
N TRP A 67 1.80 15.57 -7.30
CA TRP A 67 0.96 15.33 -8.49
C TRP A 67 1.80 14.91 -9.71
N LEU A 68 2.97 15.55 -9.90
CA LEU A 68 3.92 15.16 -10.95
C LEU A 68 4.44 13.74 -10.66
N LEU A 69 4.73 13.46 -9.40
CA LEU A 69 5.11 12.13 -8.95
C LEU A 69 4.01 11.10 -9.21
N ALA A 70 2.75 11.39 -8.90
CA ALA A 70 1.64 10.46 -9.14
C ALA A 70 1.54 10.04 -10.61
N GLY A 71 1.69 11.00 -11.54
CA GLY A 71 1.76 10.70 -12.96
C GLY A 71 2.98 9.83 -13.34
N ARG A 72 4.17 10.11 -12.77
CA ARG A 72 5.38 9.29 -13.01
C ARG A 72 5.26 7.88 -12.41
N ILE A 73 4.64 7.76 -11.24
CA ILE A 73 4.31 6.50 -10.55
C ILE A 73 3.39 5.68 -11.43
N LYS A 74 2.36 6.28 -12.02
CA LYS A 74 1.44 5.59 -12.92
C LYS A 74 2.16 4.98 -14.12
N GLU A 75 3.04 5.74 -14.78
CA GLU A 75 3.80 5.27 -15.95
C GLU A 75 4.80 4.17 -15.57
N SER A 76 5.59 4.36 -14.51
CA SER A 76 6.58 3.36 -14.10
C SER A 76 5.95 2.10 -13.54
N LEU A 77 4.82 2.23 -12.83
CA LEU A 77 4.06 1.08 -12.32
C LEU A 77 3.48 0.26 -13.46
N GLY A 78 2.93 0.91 -14.51
CA GLY A 78 2.46 0.21 -15.70
C GLY A 78 3.55 -0.61 -16.39
N ARG A 79 4.82 -0.20 -16.33
CA ARG A 79 5.95 -1.01 -16.82
C ARG A 79 6.33 -2.12 -15.85
N ALA A 80 6.41 -1.84 -14.55
CA ALA A 80 6.72 -2.84 -13.54
C ALA A 80 5.70 -4.00 -13.53
N LEU A 81 4.42 -3.70 -13.78
CA LEU A 81 3.36 -4.71 -13.87
C LEU A 81 3.50 -5.64 -15.08
N GLN A 82 4.21 -5.24 -16.14
CA GLN A 82 4.53 -6.16 -17.24
C GLN A 82 5.49 -7.27 -16.78
N GLU A 83 6.42 -6.94 -15.89
CA GLU A 83 7.36 -7.93 -15.34
C GLU A 83 6.69 -8.83 -14.30
N GLN A 84 5.59 -8.39 -13.67
CA GLN A 84 4.83 -9.14 -12.66
C GLN A 84 3.30 -9.04 -12.90
N PRO A 85 2.76 -9.69 -13.96
CA PRO A 85 1.37 -9.49 -14.37
C PRO A 85 0.30 -9.92 -13.36
N LEU A 86 0.60 -10.89 -12.49
CA LEU A 86 -0.32 -11.34 -11.45
C LEU A 86 -0.72 -10.21 -10.49
N LEU A 87 0.16 -9.21 -10.27
CA LEU A 87 -0.13 -8.07 -9.40
C LEU A 87 -1.24 -7.16 -9.95
N ALA A 88 -1.46 -7.19 -11.27
CA ALA A 88 -2.57 -6.52 -11.95
C ALA A 88 -3.80 -7.43 -12.10
N GLY A 89 -3.79 -8.61 -11.48
CA GLY A 89 -4.83 -9.62 -11.61
C GLY A 89 -6.01 -9.45 -10.67
N ARG A 90 -6.94 -10.41 -10.73
CA ARG A 90 -8.10 -10.52 -9.85
C ARG A 90 -8.29 -11.93 -9.36
N LEU A 91 -8.97 -12.05 -8.22
CA LEU A 91 -9.42 -13.33 -7.70
C LEU A 91 -10.61 -13.84 -8.53
N ARG A 92 -10.62 -15.12 -8.87
CA ARG A 92 -11.67 -15.81 -9.62
C ARG A 92 -12.03 -17.10 -8.89
N ARG A 93 -13.33 -17.43 -8.86
CA ARG A 93 -13.80 -18.74 -8.40
C ARG A 93 -13.64 -19.78 -9.51
N CYS A 94 -13.15 -20.96 -9.15
CA CYS A 94 -12.97 -22.11 -10.03
C CYS A 94 -14.11 -23.12 -9.85
N GLY A 95 -14.70 -23.55 -10.98
CA GLY A 95 -15.65 -24.67 -11.03
C GLY A 95 -17.06 -24.38 -10.50
N ASP A 96 -18.00 -25.25 -10.85
CA ASP A 96 -19.42 -25.11 -10.49
C ASP A 96 -19.68 -25.33 -8.99
N SER A 97 -18.73 -25.94 -8.28
CA SER A 97 -18.80 -26.21 -6.83
C SER A 97 -18.31 -25.05 -5.95
N GLY A 98 -17.83 -23.95 -6.53
CA GLY A 98 -17.63 -22.65 -5.85
C GLY A 98 -16.54 -22.58 -4.77
N GLY A 99 -15.81 -23.67 -4.51
CA GLY A 99 -14.86 -23.77 -3.39
C GLY A 99 -13.42 -23.34 -3.69
N ASP A 100 -12.95 -23.55 -4.91
CA ASP A 100 -11.56 -23.27 -5.27
C ASP A 100 -11.42 -21.82 -5.76
N LEU A 101 -10.36 -21.13 -5.32
CA LEU A 101 -10.04 -19.77 -5.74
C LEU A 101 -8.75 -19.76 -6.55
N GLU A 102 -8.67 -18.86 -7.51
CA GLU A 102 -7.43 -18.61 -8.24
C GLU A 102 -7.25 -17.11 -8.52
N ILE A 103 -6.01 -16.68 -8.65
CA ILE A 103 -5.68 -15.33 -9.10
C ILE A 103 -5.30 -15.43 -10.57
N VAL A 104 -5.88 -14.58 -11.42
CA VAL A 104 -5.60 -14.55 -12.86
C VAL A 104 -5.08 -13.17 -13.24
N SER A 105 -3.97 -13.12 -14.00
CA SER A 105 -3.46 -11.89 -14.60
C SER A 105 -4.36 -11.47 -15.77
N ASN A 106 -5.47 -10.83 -15.46
CA ASN A 106 -6.51 -10.41 -16.39
C ASN A 106 -6.41 -8.92 -16.77
N ASP A 107 -5.27 -8.29 -16.50
CA ASP A 107 -4.98 -6.87 -16.76
C ASP A 107 -6.01 -5.90 -16.14
N SER A 108 -6.73 -6.31 -15.09
CA SER A 108 -7.66 -5.42 -14.38
C SER A 108 -6.95 -4.34 -13.55
N GLY A 109 -5.64 -4.46 -13.35
CA GLY A 109 -4.77 -3.39 -12.86
C GLY A 109 -4.75 -3.19 -11.35
N VAL A 110 -3.83 -2.36 -10.92
CA VAL A 110 -3.61 -1.87 -9.55
C VAL A 110 -4.40 -0.60 -9.34
N ARG A 111 -5.01 -0.41 -8.17
CA ARG A 111 -5.70 0.84 -7.84
C ARG A 111 -4.71 1.90 -7.41
N LEU A 112 -4.70 3.06 -8.07
CA LEU A 112 -3.92 4.24 -7.72
C LEU A 112 -4.83 5.31 -7.15
N VAL A 113 -4.55 5.77 -5.94
CA VAL A 113 -5.28 6.83 -5.25
C VAL A 113 -4.37 8.03 -5.09
N GLU A 114 -4.86 9.19 -5.47
CA GLU A 114 -4.16 10.46 -5.31
C GLU A 114 -4.86 11.25 -4.20
N ALA A 115 -4.12 11.65 -3.18
CA ALA A 115 -4.66 12.30 -2.00
C ALA A 115 -3.81 13.51 -1.59
N SER A 116 -4.38 14.37 -0.74
CA SER A 116 -3.68 15.48 -0.10
C SER A 116 -4.07 15.63 1.35
N VAL A 117 -3.11 16.03 2.17
CA VAL A 117 -3.27 16.38 3.58
C VAL A 117 -2.86 17.83 3.76
N GLU A 118 -3.72 18.62 4.40
CA GLU A 118 -3.51 20.05 4.66
C GLU A 118 -2.52 20.33 5.81
N HIS A 119 -1.48 19.50 5.95
CA HIS A 119 -0.43 19.60 6.98
C HIS A 119 0.96 19.37 6.39
N LYS A 120 2.00 19.76 7.14
CA LYS A 120 3.38 19.39 6.79
C LYS A 120 3.62 17.94 7.16
N LEU A 121 4.45 17.25 6.38
CA LEU A 121 4.77 15.84 6.61
C LEU A 121 5.38 15.60 8.00
N ALA A 122 6.31 16.45 8.45
CA ALA A 122 6.94 16.30 9.77
C ALA A 122 5.91 16.40 10.89
N ASP A 123 5.11 17.47 10.89
CA ASP A 123 4.05 17.72 11.86
C ASP A 123 3.03 16.56 11.89
N PHE A 124 2.65 16.05 10.71
CA PHE A 124 1.76 14.89 10.59
C PHE A 124 2.36 13.62 11.21
N LEU A 125 3.66 13.36 11.00
CA LEU A 125 4.34 12.20 11.56
C LEU A 125 4.53 12.30 13.08
N GLU A 126 4.67 13.51 13.64
CA GLU A 126 4.73 13.72 15.09
C GLU A 126 3.37 13.53 15.76
N LEU A 127 2.27 13.86 15.06
CA LEU A 127 0.90 13.61 15.52
C LEU A 127 0.55 12.12 15.51
N ARG A 128 1.15 11.34 14.60
CA ARG A 128 0.96 9.89 14.48
C ARG A 128 1.38 9.09 15.72
N ASP A 129 2.27 9.64 16.56
CA ASP A 129 2.64 9.01 17.84
C ASP A 129 1.47 9.01 18.85
N LYS A 130 0.33 9.65 18.53
CA LYS A 130 -0.83 9.80 19.42
C LYS A 130 -2.12 9.18 18.89
N ASP A 131 -2.34 9.24 17.57
CA ASP A 131 -3.51 8.69 16.88
C ASP A 131 -3.05 7.93 15.63
N ASP A 132 -3.75 6.87 15.23
CA ASP A 132 -3.38 5.93 14.13
C ASP A 132 -3.42 6.56 12.71
N ALA A 133 -2.95 7.80 12.56
CA ALA A 133 -2.91 8.60 11.34
C ALA A 133 -2.17 7.91 10.18
N GLY A 134 -1.34 6.90 10.48
CA GLY A 134 -0.71 6.06 9.46
C GLY A 134 -1.72 5.24 8.64
N ALA A 135 -2.85 4.87 9.22
CA ALA A 135 -3.92 4.14 8.55
C ALA A 135 -4.58 4.98 7.44
N GLU A 136 -4.57 6.31 7.55
CA GLU A 136 -5.14 7.20 6.53
C GLU A 136 -4.21 7.37 5.30
N LEU A 137 -2.91 7.11 5.46
CA LEU A 137 -1.93 7.19 4.37
C LEU A 137 -1.89 5.93 3.50
N VAL A 138 -2.73 4.93 3.80
CA VAL A 138 -2.89 3.71 3.01
C VAL A 138 -4.36 3.52 2.66
N PHE A 139 -4.64 3.28 1.38
CA PHE A 139 -6.00 3.04 0.91
C PHE A 139 -6.29 1.55 0.76
N TRP A 140 -7.53 1.16 1.02
CA TRP A 140 -8.05 -0.17 0.76
C TRP A 140 -9.58 -0.15 0.75
N GLU A 141 -10.17 -0.83 -0.23
CA GLU A 141 -11.59 -1.19 -0.21
C GLU A 141 -11.70 -2.65 0.23
N ASP A 142 -12.50 -2.90 1.27
CA ASP A 142 -12.73 -4.24 1.78
C ASP A 142 -13.33 -5.15 0.70
N PHE A 143 -12.91 -6.41 0.75
CA PHE A 143 -13.28 -7.39 -0.24
C PHE A 143 -14.79 -7.66 -0.22
N THR A 144 -15.46 -7.53 -1.37
CA THR A 144 -16.87 -7.96 -1.52
C THR A 144 -16.91 -9.44 -1.90
N GLU A 145 -17.39 -10.29 -0.99
CA GLU A 145 -17.39 -11.75 -1.17
C GLU A 145 -18.23 -12.24 -2.35
N ASP A 146 -19.29 -11.50 -2.70
CA ASP A 146 -20.18 -11.90 -3.78
C ASP A 146 -19.48 -11.85 -5.14
N ASN A 147 -18.56 -10.89 -5.33
CA ASN A 147 -17.91 -10.64 -6.61
C ASN A 147 -16.40 -10.42 -6.49
N PRO A 148 -15.64 -11.48 -6.13
CA PRO A 148 -14.19 -11.43 -5.97
C PRO A 148 -13.43 -10.90 -7.19
N GLN A 149 -13.99 -11.12 -8.39
CA GLN A 149 -13.36 -10.71 -9.64
C GLN A 149 -13.30 -9.19 -9.86
N PHE A 150 -14.04 -8.39 -9.10
CA PHE A 150 -14.02 -6.93 -9.24
C PHE A 150 -13.13 -6.24 -8.22
N SER A 151 -12.74 -6.93 -7.14
CA SER A 151 -11.92 -6.38 -6.06
C SER A 151 -10.43 -6.35 -6.42
N PRO A 152 -9.78 -5.17 -6.50
CA PRO A 152 -8.33 -5.08 -6.63
C PRO A 152 -7.62 -5.76 -5.44
N LEU A 153 -6.47 -6.38 -5.72
CA LEU A 153 -5.64 -7.03 -4.71
C LEU A 153 -4.40 -6.19 -4.33
N PHE A 154 -4.16 -5.09 -5.04
CA PHE A 154 -3.03 -4.18 -4.85
C PHE A 154 -3.53 -2.74 -5.01
N TYR A 155 -3.20 -1.90 -4.03
CA TYR A 155 -3.46 -0.48 -4.00
C TYR A 155 -2.16 0.30 -3.77
N VAL A 156 -2.07 1.46 -4.42
CA VAL A 156 -1.04 2.47 -4.22
C VAL A 156 -1.75 3.80 -3.93
N GLN A 157 -1.39 4.47 -2.85
CA GLN A 157 -1.85 5.81 -2.51
C GLN A 157 -0.65 6.76 -2.54
N VAL A 158 -0.77 7.85 -3.30
CA VAL A 158 0.19 8.96 -3.30
C VAL A 158 -0.45 10.13 -2.59
N THR A 159 0.09 10.50 -1.42
CA THR A 159 -0.46 11.59 -0.60
C THR A 159 0.49 12.77 -0.59
N ASN A 160 -0.02 13.96 -0.89
CA ASN A 160 0.72 15.22 -0.91
C ASN A 160 0.53 16.01 0.38
N PHE A 161 1.61 16.64 0.86
CA PHE A 161 1.61 17.48 2.06
C PHE A 161 1.90 18.95 1.68
N THR A 162 1.52 19.89 2.54
CA THR A 162 1.66 21.33 2.27
C THR A 162 3.12 21.79 2.18
N CYS A 163 4.05 21.05 2.79
CA CYS A 163 5.48 21.28 2.66
C CYS A 163 6.10 20.79 1.33
N GLY A 164 5.30 20.21 0.43
CA GLY A 164 5.76 19.56 -0.80
C GLY A 164 6.35 18.17 -0.59
N GLY A 165 6.50 17.71 0.66
CA GLY A 165 6.73 16.30 0.96
C GLY A 165 5.55 15.43 0.52
N TYR A 166 5.80 14.14 0.36
CA TYR A 166 4.78 13.18 -0.07
C TYR A 166 4.97 11.83 0.60
N SER A 167 3.90 11.03 0.64
CA SER A 167 3.96 9.62 1.03
C SER A 167 3.47 8.71 -0.07
N ILE A 168 4.02 7.50 -0.12
CA ILE A 168 3.56 6.40 -0.95
C ILE A 168 3.09 5.29 0.00
N GLY A 169 1.77 5.15 0.13
CA GLY A 169 1.13 4.04 0.84
C GLY A 169 0.85 2.89 -0.13
N ILE A 170 1.19 1.67 0.25
CA ILE A 170 0.94 0.47 -0.54
C ILE A 170 0.14 -0.48 0.33
N THR A 171 -0.97 -0.97 -0.20
CA THR A 171 -1.73 -2.05 0.41
C THR A 171 -1.79 -3.23 -0.55
N CYS A 172 -1.42 -4.42 -0.09
CA CYS A 172 -1.43 -5.61 -0.93
C CYS A 172 -2.04 -6.80 -0.19
N SER A 173 -2.91 -7.56 -0.85
CA SER A 173 -3.48 -8.78 -0.30
C SER A 173 -2.40 -9.82 -0.03
N LEU A 174 -2.51 -10.48 1.13
CA LEU A 174 -1.67 -11.61 1.53
C LEU A 174 -1.87 -12.86 0.65
N LEU A 175 -2.95 -12.89 -0.14
CA LEU A 175 -3.21 -13.96 -1.11
C LEU A 175 -2.42 -13.77 -2.41
N LEU A 176 -2.06 -12.52 -2.72
CA LEU A 176 -1.43 -12.16 -3.98
C LEU A 176 0.08 -12.40 -3.96
N VAL A 177 0.74 -12.00 -2.89
CA VAL A 177 2.21 -11.98 -2.84
C VAL A 177 2.70 -12.09 -1.39
N ASP A 178 3.79 -12.82 -1.19
CA ASP A 178 4.49 -12.83 0.10
C ASP A 178 5.35 -11.55 0.27
N PRO A 179 5.78 -11.20 1.51
CA PRO A 179 6.60 -10.02 1.75
C PRO A 179 7.92 -9.96 0.97
N PHE A 180 8.54 -11.10 0.68
CA PHE A 180 9.82 -11.13 -0.04
C PHE A 180 9.63 -10.81 -1.52
N LEU A 181 8.62 -11.41 -2.14
CA LEU A 181 8.21 -11.10 -3.51
C LEU A 181 7.76 -9.64 -3.63
N LEU A 182 6.99 -9.12 -2.66
CA LEU A 182 6.64 -7.71 -2.60
C LEU A 182 7.89 -6.82 -2.52
N SER A 183 8.85 -7.16 -1.64
CA SER A 183 10.11 -6.40 -1.52
C SER A 183 10.91 -6.38 -2.84
N ASN A 184 10.96 -7.51 -3.55
CA ASN A 184 11.63 -7.62 -4.83
C ASN A 184 10.95 -6.76 -5.89
N PHE A 185 9.61 -6.83 -5.95
CA PHE A 185 8.82 -6.01 -6.85
C PHE A 185 9.02 -4.52 -6.58
N LEU A 186 8.92 -4.07 -5.33
CA LEU A 186 9.11 -2.66 -4.97
C LEU A 186 10.50 -2.15 -5.32
N LYS A 187 11.55 -2.95 -5.08
CA LYS A 187 12.92 -2.62 -5.48
C LYS A 187 13.02 -2.48 -7.00
N ARG A 188 12.52 -3.48 -7.74
CA ARG A 188 12.57 -3.49 -9.19
C ARG A 188 11.78 -2.33 -9.80
N TRP A 189 10.62 -2.01 -9.23
CA TRP A 189 9.80 -0.88 -9.64
C TRP A 189 10.52 0.45 -9.41
N ALA A 190 11.19 0.62 -8.26
CA ALA A 190 12.00 1.81 -7.99
C ALA A 190 13.17 1.95 -8.99
N ASP A 191 13.87 0.86 -9.32
CA ASP A 191 14.94 0.86 -10.32
C ASP A 191 14.42 1.25 -11.72
N LEU A 192 13.26 0.72 -12.11
CA LEU A 192 12.58 1.07 -13.36
C LEU A 192 12.18 2.54 -13.36
N HIS A 193 11.57 3.05 -12.29
CA HIS A 193 11.18 4.44 -12.15
C HIS A 193 12.40 5.38 -12.31
N ASN A 194 13.50 5.09 -11.61
CA ASN A 194 14.72 5.88 -11.71
C ASN A 194 15.32 5.83 -13.12
N THR A 195 15.33 4.66 -13.76
CA THR A 195 15.82 4.51 -15.14
C THR A 195 14.94 5.27 -16.14
N MET A 196 13.64 5.28 -15.91
CA MET A 196 12.67 5.95 -16.78
C MET A 196 12.74 7.46 -16.67
N PHE A 197 13.08 8.02 -15.50
CA PHE A 197 13.05 9.46 -15.23
C PHE A 197 14.42 10.12 -14.99
N SER A 198 15.53 9.38 -15.21
CA SER A 198 16.90 9.92 -15.15
C SER A 198 17.41 10.47 -16.49
N ARG A 199 16.68 10.27 -17.59
CA ARG A 199 17.08 10.75 -18.92
C ARG A 199 16.69 12.22 -19.10
N THR A 200 17.63 13.04 -19.55
CA THR A 200 17.48 14.49 -19.79
C THR A 200 16.47 14.84 -20.89
N ASP A 201 16.03 13.87 -21.69
CA ASP A 201 15.21 14.09 -22.89
C ASP A 201 13.72 13.77 -22.68
N LEU A 202 13.28 13.65 -21.43
CA LEU A 202 11.89 13.28 -21.14
C LEU A 202 10.98 14.50 -21.15
N PRO A 203 9.69 14.31 -21.50
CA PRO A 203 8.68 15.33 -21.28
C PRO A 203 8.73 15.80 -19.83
N GLU A 204 8.71 17.13 -19.65
CA GLU A 204 8.72 17.76 -18.32
C GLU A 204 7.55 17.26 -17.45
N PHE A 205 6.44 16.89 -18.09
CA PHE A 205 5.23 16.35 -17.47
C PHE A 205 4.94 14.93 -17.97
N PRO A 206 4.58 13.98 -17.07
CA PRO A 206 4.17 12.65 -17.48
C PRO A 206 2.87 12.73 -18.29
N THR A 207 2.70 11.77 -19.19
CA THR A 207 1.57 11.67 -20.14
C THR A 207 0.23 11.70 -19.43
N PHE A 208 0.17 11.13 -18.23
CA PHE A 208 -1.04 11.04 -17.41
C PHE A 208 -1.14 12.13 -16.34
N TYR A 209 -0.30 13.18 -16.41
CA TYR A 209 -0.42 14.36 -15.58
C TYR A 209 -1.64 15.18 -16.02
N LEU A 210 -2.71 15.14 -15.24
CA LEU A 210 -3.93 15.92 -15.50
C LEU A 210 -4.13 16.99 -14.41
N PRO A 211 -3.30 18.06 -14.37
CA PRO A 211 -3.28 19.06 -13.30
C PRO A 211 -4.55 19.90 -13.18
N LYS A 212 -5.48 19.80 -14.15
CA LYS A 212 -6.66 20.69 -14.26
C LYS A 212 -8.01 20.01 -14.06
N LEU A 213 -8.07 18.72 -13.70
CA LEU A 213 -9.35 18.04 -13.43
C LEU A 213 -9.82 18.15 -11.97
N GLY A 214 -9.01 18.69 -11.05
CA GLY A 214 -9.25 18.68 -9.60
C GLY A 214 -9.75 19.97 -8.95
N LYS A 215 -10.28 20.95 -9.70
CA LYS A 215 -10.93 22.14 -9.11
C LYS A 215 -12.40 22.25 -9.49
N SER A 216 -13.15 21.16 -9.42
CA SER A 216 -14.60 21.30 -9.25
C SER A 216 -14.85 21.60 -7.78
N ALA A 217 -15.12 22.86 -7.46
CA ALA A 217 -15.75 23.26 -6.21
C ALA A 217 -17.17 22.68 -6.20
N GLY A 218 -17.30 21.40 -5.83
CA GLY A 218 -18.59 20.73 -5.87
C GLY A 218 -18.43 19.22 -5.73
N SER A 219 -18.80 18.73 -4.55
CA SER A 219 -19.00 17.33 -4.19
C SER A 219 -17.72 16.49 -4.08
N SER A 220 -17.13 16.51 -2.89
CA SER A 220 -16.44 15.32 -2.37
C SER A 220 -17.51 14.24 -2.20
N ALA A 221 -17.68 13.38 -3.20
CA ALA A 221 -18.28 12.08 -2.94
C ALA A 221 -17.38 11.44 -1.89
N GLY A 222 -17.83 11.42 -0.63
CA GLY A 222 -17.11 10.78 0.44
C GLY A 222 -16.99 9.31 0.09
N LEU A 223 -15.86 8.92 -0.48
CA LEU A 223 -15.41 7.54 -0.46
C LEU A 223 -15.18 7.26 1.02
N GLN A 224 -16.22 6.74 1.66
CA GLN A 224 -16.10 6.28 3.02
C GLN A 224 -15.05 5.17 2.99
N MET A 225 -13.93 5.43 3.65
CA MET A 225 -13.04 4.38 4.09
C MET A 225 -13.93 3.35 4.78
N GLY A 226 -13.85 2.08 4.37
CA GLY A 226 -14.57 1.01 5.04
C GLY A 226 -14.09 0.92 6.48
N SER A 227 -14.71 1.68 7.37
CA SER A 227 -14.53 1.55 8.82
C SER A 227 -15.50 0.49 9.27
N ASN A 228 -15.19 -0.77 9.01
CA ASN A 228 -15.81 -1.81 9.80
C ASN A 228 -15.29 -1.59 11.24
N GLU A 229 -16.18 -1.51 12.23
CA GLU A 229 -15.88 -1.32 13.66
C GLU A 229 -15.17 -2.56 14.24
N GLN A 230 -14.04 -2.93 13.64
CA GLN A 230 -13.07 -3.87 14.19
C GLN A 230 -11.95 -3.01 14.76
N LYS A 231 -11.48 -3.35 15.97
CA LYS A 231 -10.39 -2.64 16.67
C LYS A 231 -9.31 -2.22 15.66
N LEU A 232 -9.10 -0.92 15.50
CA LEU A 232 -8.04 -0.41 14.64
C LEU A 232 -6.70 -1.04 15.07
N PRO A 233 -5.89 -1.51 14.12
CA PRO A 233 -4.57 -2.05 14.44
C PRO A 233 -3.70 -0.93 15.01
N GLN A 234 -3.31 -1.03 16.28
CA GLN A 234 -2.37 -0.07 16.86
C GLN A 234 -0.97 -0.26 16.26
N SER A 235 -0.46 0.81 15.65
CA SER A 235 0.88 0.87 15.08
C SER A 235 1.87 1.44 16.10
N VAL A 236 3.01 0.78 16.30
CA VAL A 236 4.14 1.30 17.09
C VAL A 236 5.30 1.63 16.15
N ILE A 237 5.88 2.82 16.27
CA ILE A 237 7.00 3.28 15.43
C ILE A 237 8.31 3.11 16.19
N PHE A 238 9.20 2.26 15.67
CA PHE A 238 10.55 2.11 16.22
C PHE A 238 11.53 3.03 15.49
N LYS A 239 12.17 3.94 16.22
CA LYS A 239 13.28 4.76 15.70
C LYS A 239 14.56 3.93 15.71
N LEU A 240 14.99 3.48 14.54
CA LEU A 240 16.22 2.72 14.39
C LEU A 240 17.43 3.68 14.25
N PRO A 241 18.55 3.41 14.95
CA PRO A 241 19.75 4.23 14.84
C PRO A 241 20.38 4.11 13.44
N LYS A 242 20.99 5.18 12.94
CA LYS A 242 21.67 5.23 11.62
C LYS A 242 22.82 4.24 11.48
N LYS A 243 23.39 3.78 12.61
CA LYS A 243 24.39 2.71 12.68
C LYS A 243 23.77 1.58 13.48
N PHE A 244 23.51 0.47 12.82
CA PHE A 244 23.13 -0.76 13.49
C PHE A 244 24.37 -1.35 14.16
N PRO A 245 24.33 -1.64 15.48
CA PRO A 245 25.23 -2.64 16.03
C PRO A 245 24.96 -3.98 15.32
N GLU A 246 25.93 -4.88 15.26
CA GLU A 246 25.74 -6.28 14.82
C GLU A 246 24.83 -7.03 15.82
N LEU A 247 23.57 -6.64 15.93
CA LEU A 247 22.56 -7.37 16.67
C LEU A 247 21.95 -8.43 15.74
N ASP A 248 21.91 -9.66 16.22
CA ASP A 248 21.12 -10.74 15.62
C ASP A 248 19.65 -10.27 15.43
N ASP A 249 19.07 -10.55 14.26
CA ASP A 249 17.72 -10.11 13.87
C ASP A 249 16.66 -10.52 14.92
N LYS A 250 16.88 -11.67 15.58
CA LYS A 250 16.01 -12.16 16.67
C LYS A 250 16.04 -11.27 17.89
N ASN A 251 17.21 -10.78 18.28
CA ASN A 251 17.36 -9.90 19.43
C ASN A 251 16.74 -8.53 19.15
N LEU A 252 16.92 -8.02 17.92
CA LEU A 252 16.28 -6.78 17.49
C LEU A 252 14.75 -6.89 17.51
N ALA A 253 14.20 -7.96 16.91
CA ALA A 253 12.76 -8.18 16.92
C ALA A 253 12.20 -8.32 18.34
N ALA A 254 12.92 -9.02 19.23
CA ALA A 254 12.52 -9.15 20.63
C ALA A 254 12.54 -7.80 21.37
N LEU A 255 13.49 -6.90 21.06
CA LEU A 255 13.51 -5.54 21.62
C LEU A 255 12.33 -4.72 21.12
N CYS A 256 12.03 -4.76 19.82
CA CYS A 256 10.87 -4.08 19.24
C CYS A 256 9.56 -4.59 19.87
N ILE A 257 9.39 -5.90 20.06
CA ILE A 257 8.20 -6.47 20.70
C ILE A 257 8.08 -5.99 22.14
N LYS A 258 9.16 -6.02 22.92
CA LYS A 258 9.15 -5.53 24.31
C LYS A 258 8.80 -4.05 24.42
N GLU A 259 9.31 -3.23 23.50
CA GLU A 259 8.96 -1.82 23.43
C GLU A 259 7.48 -1.64 23.07
N ALA A 260 6.97 -2.38 22.08
CA ALA A 260 5.57 -2.34 21.70
C ALA A 260 4.61 -2.76 22.81
N GLU A 261 4.95 -3.83 23.57
CA GLU A 261 4.18 -4.27 24.72
C GLU A 261 4.11 -3.19 25.82
N ARG A 262 5.20 -2.41 25.98
CA ARG A 262 5.28 -1.30 26.93
C ARG A 262 4.37 -0.15 26.51
N GLU A 263 4.40 0.22 25.24
CA GLU A 263 3.61 1.33 24.70
C GLU A 263 2.11 1.01 24.62
N VAL A 264 1.78 -0.21 24.21
CA VAL A 264 0.40 -0.65 23.97
C VAL A 264 -0.26 -1.24 25.23
N ALA A 265 0.49 -1.36 26.34
CA ALA A 265 0.06 -1.95 27.60
C ALA A 265 -0.62 -3.33 27.46
N THR A 266 -0.31 -4.04 26.38
CA THR A 266 -0.92 -5.31 25.99
C THR A 266 0.19 -6.30 25.68
N LYS A 267 0.12 -7.48 26.30
CA LYS A 267 1.08 -8.55 26.05
C LYS A 267 0.85 -9.13 24.66
N MET A 268 1.88 -9.13 23.82
CA MET A 268 1.83 -9.69 22.48
C MET A 268 1.93 -11.23 22.54
N ALA A 269 1.59 -11.89 21.43
CA ALA A 269 1.68 -13.35 21.36
C ALA A 269 3.12 -13.82 21.64
N SER A 270 3.25 -14.86 22.46
CA SER A 270 4.55 -15.44 22.84
C SER A 270 5.36 -15.96 21.65
N ASN A 271 4.68 -16.23 20.54
CA ASN A 271 5.24 -16.77 19.31
C ASN A 271 5.09 -15.74 18.20
N PHE A 272 6.21 -15.35 17.59
CA PHE A 272 6.25 -14.47 16.43
C PHE A 272 7.16 -15.08 15.36
N CYS A 273 6.86 -14.78 14.10
CA CYS A 273 7.68 -15.19 12.96
C CYS A 273 8.45 -13.98 12.46
N ILE A 274 9.77 -14.13 12.34
CA ILE A 274 10.63 -13.15 11.69
C ILE A 274 10.93 -13.66 10.28
N PHE A 275 10.64 -12.83 9.28
CA PHE A 275 11.02 -13.09 7.91
C PHE A 275 12.32 -12.33 7.60
N VAL A 276 13.44 -13.06 7.57
CA VAL A 276 14.76 -12.48 7.27
C VAL A 276 15.12 -12.81 5.82
N LYS A 277 15.44 -11.78 5.04
CA LYS A 277 15.97 -11.96 3.69
C LYS A 277 17.48 -12.09 3.78
N ALA A 278 18.01 -13.30 3.61
CA ALA A 278 19.45 -13.51 3.56
C ALA A 278 20.06 -12.70 2.39
N PRO A 279 21.26 -12.11 2.58
CA PRO A 279 22.03 -11.58 1.46
C PRO A 279 22.23 -12.68 0.42
N MET A 280 22.02 -12.37 -0.86
CA MET A 280 22.27 -13.30 -1.97
C MET A 280 23.70 -13.82 -1.86
N GLY A 281 23.89 -15.07 -1.42
CA GLY A 281 25.21 -15.66 -1.19
C GLY A 281 25.32 -16.66 -0.05
N THR A 282 24.34 -16.76 0.85
CA THR A 282 24.42 -17.73 1.95
C THR A 282 23.09 -18.43 2.19
N LEU A 283 22.82 -19.45 1.38
CA LEU A 283 21.93 -20.53 1.81
C LEU A 283 22.69 -21.35 2.86
N ARG A 284 22.20 -21.34 4.10
CA ARG A 284 22.44 -22.42 5.06
C ARG A 284 21.10 -23.05 5.39
#